data_AF-U3N1Q3-F1
#
_entry.id   AF-U3N1Q3-F1
#
_cell.length_a   1.000
_cell.length_b   1.000
_cell.length_c   1.000
_cell.angle_alpha   90.00
_cell.angle_beta   90.00
_cell.angle_gamma   90.00
#
_symmetry.space_group_name_H-M   'P 1'
#
loop_
_entity.id
_entity.type
_entity.pdbx_description
1 polymer ?
#
loop_
_entity_poly.entity_id
_entity_poly.type
_entity_poly.pdbx_seq_one_letter_code
_entity_poly.pdbx_strand_id
1 'polypeptide(L)'
;VLSKDYDDNLESCRLYHAARLVAILEAYALYDPEIGYCQGVSDLLSPILAVISEDHEAFWCFVGFMKKARHNFRLDEAGITTQS
;
A
#
# COMPACT_ATOMS: atom_id res chain seq x y z
N VAL A 1 -30.97 10.40 16.43
CA VAL A 1 -30.53 11.17 15.25
C VAL A 1 -29.02 11.33 15.22
N LEU A 2 -28.38 11.81 16.31
CA LEU A 2 -26.90 11.91 16.41
C LEU A 2 -26.08 10.62 16.19
N SER A 3 -26.68 9.43 16.36
CA SER A 3 -25.99 8.14 16.18
C SER A 3 -25.85 7.70 14.73
N LYS A 4 -26.69 8.21 13.82
CA LYS A 4 -26.70 7.76 12.42
C LYS A 4 -25.74 8.58 11.56
N ASP A 5 -25.71 9.90 11.76
CA ASP A 5 -24.75 10.79 11.10
C ASP A 5 -23.29 10.51 11.49
N TYR A 6 -23.04 10.05 12.72
CA TYR A 6 -21.69 9.69 13.17
C TYR A 6 -21.21 8.36 12.54
N ASP A 7 -22.12 7.41 12.39
CA ASP A 7 -21.87 6.12 11.75
C ASP A 7 -21.71 6.29 10.23
N ASP A 8 -22.55 7.10 9.59
CA ASP A 8 -22.46 7.47 8.16
C ASP A 8 -21.16 8.25 7.84
N ASN A 9 -20.71 9.14 8.73
CA ASN A 9 -19.41 9.81 8.57
C ASN A 9 -18.24 8.84 8.70
N LEU A 10 -18.31 7.90 9.66
CA LEU A 10 -17.28 6.90 9.85
C LEU A 10 -17.20 5.94 8.65
N GLU A 11 -18.34 5.60 8.07
CA GLU A 11 -18.44 4.79 6.86
C GLU A 11 -17.92 5.52 5.62
N SER A 12 -18.22 6.81 5.49
CA SER A 12 -17.67 7.68 4.44
C SER A 12 -16.15 7.83 4.54
N CYS A 13 -15.60 7.98 5.76
CA CYS A 13 -14.16 7.99 5.97
C CYS A 13 -13.52 6.65 5.58
N ARG A 14 -14.10 5.52 5.99
CA ARG A 14 -13.61 4.19 5.61
C ARG A 14 -13.64 3.98 4.10
N LEU A 15 -14.71 4.40 3.44
CA LEU A 15 -14.86 4.32 1.99
C LEU A 15 -13.84 5.20 1.27
N TYR A 16 -13.60 6.41 1.76
CA TYR A 16 -12.59 7.31 1.22
C TYR A 16 -11.17 6.74 1.35
N HIS A 17 -10.82 6.20 2.52
CA HIS A 17 -9.54 5.53 2.73
C HIS A 17 -9.37 4.31 1.83
N ALA A 18 -10.40 3.47 1.71
CA ALA A 18 -10.38 2.30 0.82
C ALA A 18 -10.26 2.70 -0.64
N ALA A 19 -10.97 3.74 -1.09
CA ALA A 19 -10.89 4.24 -2.45
C ALA A 19 -9.47 4.75 -2.79
N ARG A 20 -8.83 5.49 -1.88
CA ARG A 20 -7.44 5.93 -2.04
C ARG A 20 -6.46 4.76 -2.13
N LEU A 21 -6.62 3.76 -1.26
CA LEU A 21 -5.83 2.51 -1.31
C LEU A 21 -5.95 1.85 -2.68
N VAL A 22 -7.18 1.63 -3.15
CA VAL A 22 -7.46 0.99 -4.45
C VAL A 22 -6.84 1.79 -5.59
N ALA A 23 -7.00 3.11 -5.63
CA ALA A 23 -6.47 3.95 -6.69
C ALA A 23 -4.94 3.86 -6.83
N ILE A 24 -4.21 3.91 -5.70
CA ILE A 24 -2.75 3.80 -5.72
C ILE A 24 -2.30 2.39 -6.09
N LEU A 25 -2.98 1.36 -5.60
CA LEU A 25 -2.67 -0.03 -5.93
C LEU A 25 -2.91 -0.34 -7.41
N GLU A 26 -3.98 0.16 -8.00
CA GLU A 26 -4.26 0.05 -9.43
C GLU A 26 -3.19 0.77 -10.26
N ALA A 27 -2.84 2.00 -9.88
CA ALA A 27 -1.75 2.74 -10.52
C ALA A 27 -0.41 1.99 -10.43
N TYR A 28 -0.16 1.34 -9.29
CA TYR A 28 1.05 0.55 -9.09
C TYR A 28 1.06 -0.74 -9.93
N ALA A 29 -0.07 -1.44 -10.02
CA ALA A 29 -0.22 -2.63 -10.86
C ALA A 29 -0.04 -2.31 -12.35
N LEU A 30 -0.46 -1.12 -12.79
CA LEU A 30 -0.20 -0.60 -14.14
C LEU A 30 1.28 -0.24 -14.34
N TYR A 31 1.94 0.28 -13.31
CA TYR A 31 3.35 0.69 -13.37
C TYR A 31 4.32 -0.49 -13.37
N ASP A 32 4.09 -1.51 -12.54
CA ASP A 32 4.94 -2.71 -12.44
C ASP A 32 4.10 -4.00 -12.44
N PRO A 33 3.74 -4.52 -13.63
CA PRO A 33 2.94 -5.73 -13.77
C PRO A 33 3.69 -7.01 -13.36
N GLU A 34 5.02 -6.99 -13.23
CA GLU A 34 5.79 -8.16 -12.77
C GLU A 34 5.59 -8.44 -11.28
N ILE A 35 5.33 -7.40 -10.47
CA ILE A 35 5.19 -7.55 -9.02
C ILE A 35 3.82 -8.15 -8.67
N GLY A 36 2.78 -7.76 -9.40
CA GLY A 36 1.40 -8.17 -9.12
C GLY A 36 0.89 -7.66 -7.76
N TYR A 37 -0.42 -7.63 -7.58
CA TYR A 37 -1.00 -7.35 -6.27
C TYR A 37 -0.84 -8.59 -5.37
N CYS A 38 0.26 -8.66 -4.63
CA CYS A 38 0.42 -9.68 -3.59
C CYS A 38 -0.49 -9.37 -2.39
N GLN A 39 -1.10 -10.41 -1.81
CA GLN A 39 -1.93 -10.29 -0.61
C GLN A 39 -1.10 -9.69 0.53
N GLY A 40 -1.50 -8.53 1.06
CA GLY A 40 -0.78 -7.77 2.11
C GLY A 40 -0.16 -6.45 1.65
N VAL A 41 -0.15 -6.17 0.34
CA VAL A 41 0.36 -4.90 -0.20
C VAL A 41 -0.49 -3.70 0.22
N SER A 42 -1.80 -3.88 0.42
CA SER A 42 -2.69 -2.87 1.01
C SER A 42 -2.32 -2.50 2.45
N ASP A 43 -1.86 -3.47 3.25
CA ASP A 43 -1.52 -3.25 4.65
C ASP A 43 -0.22 -2.45 4.79
N LEU A 44 0.69 -2.60 3.83
CA LEU A 44 1.92 -1.81 3.71
C LEU A 44 1.64 -0.38 3.24
N LEU A 45 0.61 -0.18 2.42
CA LEU A 45 0.21 1.13 1.90
C LEU A 45 -0.61 1.95 2.91
N SER A 46 -1.39 1.29 3.77
CA SER A 46 -2.21 1.93 4.81
C SER A 46 -1.46 2.97 5.67
N PRO A 47 -0.29 2.66 6.27
CA PRO A 47 0.46 3.66 7.04
C PRO A 47 1.04 4.78 6.18
N ILE A 48 1.38 4.51 4.92
CA ILE A 48 1.90 5.53 4.00
C ILE A 48 0.80 6.55 3.70
N LEU A 49 -0.43 6.10 3.45
CA LEU A 49 -1.60 6.96 3.22
C LEU A 49 -2.07 7.71 4.48
N ALA A 50 -1.79 7.16 5.66
CA ALA A 50 -2.07 7.83 6.93
C ALA A 50 -1.11 8.99 7.20
N VAL A 51 0.13 8.91 6.71
CA VAL A 51 1.16 9.95 6.88
C VAL A 51 1.16 10.95 5.71
N ILE A 52 0.89 10.48 4.50
CA ILE A 52 0.96 11.28 3.28
C ILE A 52 -0.45 11.59 2.76
N SER A 53 -0.82 12.86 2.83
CA SER A 53 -2.12 13.36 2.38
C SER A 53 -2.23 13.43 0.86
N GLU A 54 -1.13 13.64 0.15
CA GLU A 54 -1.09 13.78 -1.29
C GLU A 54 -0.89 12.44 -2.00
N ASP A 55 -1.82 12.09 -2.91
CA ASP A 55 -1.81 10.78 -3.58
C ASP A 55 -0.56 10.55 -4.43
N HIS A 56 -0.04 11.61 -5.06
CA HIS A 56 1.15 11.51 -5.91
C HIS A 56 2.42 11.21 -5.10
N GLU A 57 2.58 11.86 -3.92
CA GLU A 57 3.70 11.60 -3.01
C GLU A 57 3.59 10.20 -2.43
N ALA A 58 2.38 9.80 -2.02
CA ALA A 58 2.12 8.47 -1.47
C ALA A 58 2.46 7.38 -2.49
N PHE A 59 2.12 7.58 -3.76
CA PHE A 59 2.48 6.68 -4.85
C PHE A 59 4.00 6.52 -4.99
N TRP A 60 4.77 7.61 -5.09
CA TRP A 60 6.23 7.51 -5.25
C TRP A 60 6.93 6.93 -4.02
N CYS A 61 6.46 7.28 -2.81
CA CYS A 61 6.93 6.66 -1.56
C CYS A 61 6.66 5.16 -1.55
N PHE A 62 5.45 4.74 -1.96
CA PHE A 62 5.07 3.35 -2.04
C PHE A 62 5.89 2.58 -3.09
N VAL A 63 6.12 3.15 -4.28
CA VAL A 63 7.00 2.56 -5.31
C VAL A 63 8.42 2.38 -4.79
N GLY A 64 8.98 3.39 -4.11
CA GLY A 64 10.32 3.30 -3.51
C GLY A 64 10.39 2.25 -2.39
N PHE A 65 9.35 2.16 -1.57
CA PHE A 65 9.22 1.17 -0.51
C PHE A 65 9.16 -0.25 -1.09
N MET A 66 8.30 -0.49 -2.09
CA MET A 66 8.17 -1.80 -2.74
C MET A 66 9.45 -2.22 -3.47
N LYS A 67 10.20 -1.30 -4.07
CA LYS A 67 11.53 -1.59 -4.66
C LYS A 67 12.52 -2.09 -3.61
N LYS A 68 12.55 -1.47 -2.42
CA LYS A 68 13.42 -1.92 -1.30
C LYS A 68 12.92 -3.23 -0.69
N ALA A 69 11.61 -3.34 -0.47
CA ALA A 69 11.00 -4.57 0.06
C ALA A 69 11.28 -5.75 -0.88
N ARG A 70 11.13 -5.59 -2.21
CA ARG A 70 11.48 -6.60 -3.22
C ARG A 70 12.93 -7.04 -3.12
N HIS A 71 13.86 -6.10 -2.87
CA HIS A 71 15.26 -6.44 -2.67
C HIS A 71 15.43 -7.28 -1.40
N ASN A 72 14.79 -6.92 -0.29
CA ASN A 72 14.83 -7.68 0.96
C ASN A 72 14.19 -9.07 0.83
N PHE A 73 13.03 -9.19 0.18
CA PHE A 73 12.35 -10.48 -0.04
C PHE A 73 13.12 -11.40 -1.01
N ARG A 74 13.72 -10.86 -2.06
CA ARG A 74 14.60 -11.64 -2.97
C ARG A 74 15.91 -12.05 -2.30
N LEU A 75 16.43 -11.23 -1.38
CA LEU A 75 17.60 -11.59 -0.58
C LEU A 75 17.29 -12.69 0.43
N ASP A 76 16.06 -12.81 0.92
CA ASP A 76 15.69 -13.90 1.83
C ASP A 76 15.68 -15.27 1.14
N GLU A 77 15.23 -15.34 -0.12
CA GLU A 77 15.35 -16.58 -0.92
C GLU A 77 16.78 -16.85 -1.42
N ALA A 78 17.57 -15.81 -1.69
CA ALA A 78 18.97 -15.96 -2.12
C ALA A 78 19.98 -16.09 -0.96
N GLY A 79 19.55 -15.83 0.28
CA GLY A 79 20.39 -15.75 1.48
C GLY A 79 20.65 -17.09 2.18
N ILE A 80 20.03 -18.18 1.73
CA ILE A 80 20.35 -19.55 2.20
C ILE A 80 21.42 -20.19 1.31
N THR A 81 22.42 -19.46 0.85
CA THR A 81 23.70 -20.07 0.49
C THR A 81 24.82 -19.12 0.86
N THR A 82 25.86 -19.66 1.49
CA THR A 82 27.13 -18.98 1.84
C THR A 82 27.18 -18.36 3.24
N GLN A 83 27.02 -19.21 4.27
CA GLN A 83 28.00 -19.20 5.34
C GLN A 83 29.08 -20.22 4.98
N SER A 84 30.28 -19.73 4.66
CA SER A 84 31.52 -20.52 4.68
C SER A 84 32.07 -20.61 6.09
#